data_AF-A0A1I1TC90-F1
#
_entry.id   AF-A0A1I1TC90-F1
#
_cell.length_a   1.000
_cell.length_b   1.000
_cell.length_c   1.000
_cell.angle_alpha   90.00
_cell.angle_beta   90.00
_cell.angle_gamma   90.00
#
_symmetry.space_group_name_H-M   'P 1'
#
loop_
_entity.id
_entity.type
_entity.pdbx_description
1 polymer ?
#
loop_
_entity_poly.entity_id
_entity_poly.type
_entity_poly.pdbx_seq_one_letter_code
_entity_poly.pdbx_strand_id
1 'polypeptide(L)'
;MSHPFTWVPGDRARHASQDQVPSFSGNEFPPDITVTTLCGQRVTSATGDLAWLWKTCRACDERTREIAGLEPLAEIERRIGANS
;
A
#
# COMPACT_ATOMS: atom_id res chain seq x y z
N MET A 1 13.01 8.42 -9.54
CA MET A 1 13.13 6.98 -9.23
C MET A 1 11.71 6.44 -9.16
N SER A 2 11.29 5.53 -10.04
CA SER A 2 9.99 4.86 -9.85
C SER A 2 10.15 3.88 -8.70
N HIS A 3 9.30 3.97 -7.70
CA HIS A 3 9.24 2.93 -6.68
C HIS A 3 8.60 1.69 -7.33
N PRO A 4 9.02 0.46 -6.97
CA PRO A 4 8.53 -0.77 -7.60
C PRO A 4 7.07 -1.11 -7.25
N PHE A 5 6.38 -0.21 -6.55
CA PHE A 5 4.97 -0.25 -6.20
C PHE A 5 4.46 1.18 -5.93
N THR A 6 3.14 1.36 -5.98
CA THR A 6 2.45 2.60 -5.64
C THR A 6 1.41 2.34 -4.56
N TRP A 7 1.35 3.21 -3.55
CA TRP A 7 0.29 3.16 -2.53
C TRP A 7 -1.04 3.67 -3.11
N VAL A 8 -2.11 2.95 -2.81
CA VAL A 8 -3.46 3.20 -3.30
C VAL A 8 -4.44 3.09 -2.13
N PRO A 9 -4.97 4.21 -1.62
CA PRO A 9 -6.11 4.16 -0.72
C PRO A 9 -7.31 3.52 -1.42
N GLY A 10 -8.03 2.64 -0.74
CA GLY A 10 -9.19 1.93 -1.27
C GLY A 10 -9.74 0.98 -0.22
N ASP A 11 -11.04 0.68 -0.26
CA ASP A 11 -11.67 -0.26 0.68
C ASP A 11 -11.35 0.01 2.17
N ARG A 12 -11.32 1.30 2.56
CA ARG A 12 -11.04 1.77 3.94
C ARG A 12 -9.66 1.37 4.49
N ALA A 13 -8.70 1.09 3.61
CA ALA A 13 -7.28 0.89 3.94
C ALA A 13 -6.37 1.52 2.89
N ARG A 14 -5.08 1.68 3.21
CA ARG A 14 -4.05 1.98 2.21
C ARG A 14 -3.44 0.66 1.73
N HIS A 15 -3.66 0.32 0.47
CA HIS A 15 -3.07 -0.84 -0.20
C HIS A 15 -1.85 -0.43 -1.02
N ALA A 16 -1.09 -1.40 -1.51
CA ALA A 16 -0.04 -1.17 -2.49
C ALA A 16 -0.28 -2.02 -3.73
N SER A 17 0.08 -1.50 -4.90
CA SER A 17 -0.07 -2.16 -6.20
C SER A 17 1.21 -2.03 -7.02
N GLN A 18 1.48 -3.02 -7.87
CA GLN A 18 2.50 -2.93 -8.93
C GLN A 18 1.89 -2.64 -10.30
N ASP A 19 0.58 -2.44 -10.38
CA ASP A 19 -0.07 -1.99 -11.59
C ASP A 19 0.54 -0.66 -12.03
N GLN A 20 0.60 -0.45 -13.35
CA GLN A 20 1.16 0.78 -13.89
C GLN A 20 0.23 1.95 -13.57
N VAL A 21 0.79 2.97 -12.90
CA VAL A 21 0.07 4.24 -12.70
C VAL A 21 -0.15 4.91 -14.05
N PRO A 22 -1.38 5.37 -14.36
CA PRO A 22 -1.64 6.10 -15.60
C PRO A 22 -0.72 7.32 -15.76
N SER A 23 -0.15 7.52 -16.95
CA SER A 23 0.83 8.59 -17.19
C SER A 23 0.31 10.00 -16.91
N PHE A 24 -1.01 10.20 -17.00
CA PHE A 24 -1.67 11.47 -16.76
C PHE A 24 -1.90 11.80 -15.27
N SER A 25 -1.71 10.85 -14.36
CA SER A 25 -1.98 11.03 -12.91
C SER A 25 -0.71 11.19 -12.07
N GLY A 26 0.47 11.25 -12.69
CA GLY A 26 1.74 11.41 -12.00
C GLY A 26 2.14 10.15 -11.24
N ASN A 27 2.26 10.24 -9.91
CA ASN A 27 2.75 9.15 -9.05
C ASN A 27 1.66 8.45 -8.24
N GLU A 28 0.39 8.77 -8.47
CA GLU A 28 -0.75 8.22 -7.74
C GLU A 28 -1.82 7.71 -8.71
N PHE A 29 -2.58 6.70 -8.29
CA PHE A 29 -3.75 6.27 -9.06
C PHE A 29 -4.83 7.36 -8.99
N PRO A 30 -5.43 7.75 -10.14
CA PRO A 30 -6.56 8.66 -10.13
C PRO A 30 -7.77 8.00 -9.47
N PRO A 31 -8.78 8.76 -9.01
CA PRO A 31 -9.95 8.19 -8.35
C PRO A 31 -10.71 7.22 -9.27
N ASP A 32 -11.44 6.28 -8.66
CA ASP A 32 -12.35 5.34 -9.34
C ASP A 32 -11.67 4.33 -10.28
N ILE A 33 -10.35 4.17 -10.20
CA ILE A 33 -9.61 3.12 -10.91
C ILE A 33 -9.51 1.88 -10.05
N THR A 34 -9.88 0.73 -10.62
CA THR A 34 -9.70 -0.56 -9.96
C THR A 34 -8.33 -1.14 -10.26
N VAL A 35 -7.55 -1.40 -9.20
CA VAL A 35 -6.19 -1.95 -9.29
C VAL A 35 -6.09 -3.31 -8.60
N THR A 36 -5.10 -4.10 -9.01
CA THR A 36 -4.70 -5.35 -8.35
C THR A 36 -3.69 -5.04 -7.26
N THR A 37 -4.01 -5.37 -6.02
CA THR A 37 -3.15 -5.08 -4.86
C THR A 37 -2.20 -6.23 -4.53
N LEU A 38 -1.11 -5.92 -3.83
CA LEU A 38 -0.14 -6.91 -3.35
C LEU A 38 -0.74 -7.93 -2.36
N CYS A 39 -1.85 -7.60 -1.70
CA CYS A 39 -2.59 -8.55 -0.86
C CYS A 39 -3.58 -9.43 -1.67
N GLY A 40 -3.54 -9.36 -3.00
CA GLY A 40 -4.37 -10.16 -3.91
C GLY A 40 -5.81 -9.66 -4.07
N GLN A 41 -6.19 -8.56 -3.40
CA GLN A 41 -7.52 -7.95 -3.54
C GLN A 41 -7.54 -7.01 -4.75
N ARG A 42 -8.71 -6.85 -5.36
CA ARG A 42 -8.96 -5.76 -6.31
C ARG A 42 -9.65 -4.62 -5.56
N VAL A 43 -9.08 -3.42 -5.61
CA VAL A 43 -9.62 -2.26 -4.89
C VAL A 43 -9.82 -1.10 -5.85
N THR A 44 -10.91 -0.36 -5.68
CA THR A 44 -11.15 0.91 -6.36
C THR A 44 -10.45 2.03 -5.59
N SER A 45 -9.65 2.83 -6.29
CA SER A 45 -8.87 3.92 -5.70
C SER A 45 -9.78 5.01 -5.14
N ALA A 46 -9.53 5.36 -3.88
CA ALA A 46 -10.08 6.52 -3.22
C ALA A 46 -9.04 7.63 -3.17
N THR A 47 -9.50 8.88 -3.18
CA THR A 47 -8.65 10.07 -3.10
C THR A 47 -9.02 10.94 -1.90
N GLY A 48 -8.19 11.96 -1.65
CA GLY A 48 -8.38 12.93 -0.57
C GLY A 48 -7.72 12.53 0.75
N ASP A 49 -7.51 13.54 1.61
CA ASP A 49 -6.70 13.41 2.83
C ASP A 49 -7.22 12.32 3.78
N LEU A 50 -8.53 12.17 3.90
CA LEU A 50 -9.12 11.16 4.78
C LEU A 50 -8.76 9.73 4.35
N ALA A 51 -8.72 9.46 3.04
CA ALA A 51 -8.34 8.16 2.51
C ALA A 51 -6.87 7.84 2.84
N TRP A 52 -6.02 8.87 2.80
CA TRP A 52 -4.62 8.80 3.22
C TRP A 52 -4.43 8.67 4.73
N LEU A 53 -5.46 8.83 5.55
CA LEU A 53 -5.39 8.58 7.01
C LEU A 53 -5.83 7.18 7.43
N TRP A 54 -6.37 6.37 6.51
CA TRP A 54 -6.78 5.00 6.82
C TRP A 54 -5.62 4.12 7.26
N LYS A 55 -5.89 3.01 7.94
CA LYS A 55 -4.84 2.06 8.31
C LYS A 55 -4.15 1.50 7.05
N THR A 56 -2.85 1.22 7.15
CA THR A 56 -2.15 0.47 6.10
C THR A 56 -2.66 -0.98 6.09
N CYS A 57 -2.93 -1.53 4.92
CA CYS A 57 -3.20 -2.95 4.77
C CYS A 57 -1.94 -3.74 5.19
N ARG A 58 -2.06 -4.55 6.24
CA ARG A 58 -0.93 -5.32 6.81
C ARG A 58 -0.18 -6.14 5.77
N ALA A 59 -0.91 -6.91 4.96
CA ALA A 59 -0.31 -7.76 3.94
C ALA A 59 0.41 -6.94 2.85
N CYS A 60 -0.12 -5.77 2.49
CA CYS A 60 0.59 -4.87 1.58
C CYS A 60 1.85 -4.29 2.21
N ASP A 61 1.83 -3.93 3.51
CA ASP A 61 3.04 -3.47 4.21
C ASP A 61 4.13 -4.56 4.24
N GLU A 62 3.77 -5.79 4.57
CA GLU A 62 4.69 -6.94 4.53
C GLU A 62 5.32 -7.11 3.14
N ARG A 63 4.51 -7.13 2.07
CA ARG A 63 5.03 -7.29 0.69
C ARG A 63 5.87 -6.11 0.22
N THR A 64 5.49 -4.89 0.54
CA THR A 64 6.30 -3.71 0.15
C THR A 64 7.65 -3.70 0.86
N ARG A 65 7.71 -4.13 2.13
CA ARG A 65 8.98 -4.33 2.86
C ARG A 65 9.85 -5.40 2.22
N GLU A 66 9.26 -6.54 1.86
CA GLU A 66 9.98 -7.60 1.12
C GLU A 66 10.57 -7.05 -0.19
N ILE A 67 9.77 -6.33 -0.99
CA ILE A 67 10.22 -5.71 -2.24
C ILE A 67 11.35 -4.70 -2.01
N ALA A 68 11.30 -3.96 -0.91
CA ALA A 68 12.31 -2.97 -0.53
C ALA A 68 13.54 -3.57 0.18
N GLY A 69 13.56 -4.88 0.47
CA GLY A 69 14.62 -5.53 1.25
C GLY A 69 14.67 -5.08 2.72
N LEU A 70 13.53 -4.68 3.28
CA LEU A 70 13.40 -4.21 4.66
C LEU A 70 12.98 -5.34 5.60
N GLU A 71 13.21 -5.13 6.90
CA GLU A 71 12.75 -6.02 7.96
C GLU A 71 11.21 -6.22 7.88
N PRO A 72 10.71 -7.48 7.99
CA PRO A 72 9.28 -7.78 7.99
C PRO A 72 8.53 -7.09 9.13
N LEU A 73 7.30 -6.66 8.87
CA LEU A 73 6.46 -6.00 9.88
C LEU A 73 6.26 -6.88 11.12
N ALA A 74 6.06 -8.19 10.93
CA ALA A 74 5.90 -9.15 12.03
C ALA A 74 7.12 -9.21 12.97
N GLU A 75 8.33 -8.97 12.47
CA GLU A 75 9.54 -8.92 13.30
C GLU A 75 9.57 -7.65 14.15
N ILE A 76 9.24 -6.50 13.55
CA ILE A 76 9.16 -5.22 14.23
C ILE A 76 8.13 -5.28 15.36
N GLU A 77 6.94 -5.79 15.09
CA GLU A 77 5.87 -5.92 16.08
C GLU A 77 6.24 -6.85 17.22
N ARG A 78 6.91 -7.97 16.92
CA ARG A 78 7.40 -8.90 17.94
C ARG A 78 8.40 -8.21 18.88
N ARG A 79 9.33 -7.42 18.33
CA ARG A 79 10.31 -6.66 19.11
C ARG A 79 9.64 -5.58 19.98
N ILE A 80 8.64 -4.87 19.45
CA ILE A 80 7.88 -3.87 20.23
C ILE A 80 7.09 -4.54 21.35
N GLY A 81 6.38 -5.63 21.04
CA GLY A 81 5.57 -6.37 22.02
C GLY A 81 6.40 -7.08 23.09
N ALA A 82 7.62 -7.52 22.78
CA ALA A 82 8.55 -8.09 23.76
C ALA A 82 9.11 -7.03 24.74
N ASN A 83 9.03 -5.75 24.38
CA ASN A 83 9.46 -4.61 25.21
C ASN A 83 8.28 -3.92 25.92
N SER A 84 7.08 -4.50 25.87
CA SER A 84 5.83 -3.95 26.45
C SER A 84 5.44 -4.61 27.76
#